data_AF-A0A1C1ZNT9-F1
#
_entry.id   AF-A0A1C1ZNT9-F1
#
_cell.length_a   1.000
_cell.length_b   1.000
_cell.length_c   1.000
_cell.angle_alpha   90.00
_cell.angle_beta   90.00
_cell.angle_gamma   90.00
#
_symmetry.space_group_name_H-M   'P 1'
#
loop_
_entity.id
_entity.type
_entity.pdbx_description
1 polymer ?
#
loop_
_entity_poly.entity_id
_entity_poly.type
_entity_poly.pdbx_seq_one_letter_code
_entity_poly.pdbx_strand_id
1 'polypeptide(L)' 'MKNQLLKTISELSPNAAYWMGKRDGYKAQILGLLQQITVADLAEKQAELKSLHWWLDLTNDNFSKEMGWN' A
#
# COMPACT_ATOMS: atom_id res chain seq x y z
N MET A 1 -12.09 -22.12 -1.70
CA MET A 1 -11.62 -20.72 -1.56
C MET A 1 -11.17 -20.36 -0.14
N LYS A 2 -11.92 -20.67 0.95
CA LYS A 2 -11.49 -20.37 2.34
C LYS A 2 -10.10 -20.92 2.72
N ASN A 3 -9.75 -22.14 2.29
CA ASN A 3 -8.46 -22.77 2.62
C ASN A 3 -7.27 -22.24 1.81
N GLN A 4 -7.52 -21.60 0.67
CA GLN A 4 -6.46 -21.14 -0.22
C GLN A 4 -5.90 -19.81 0.26
N LEU A 5 -6.78 -18.91 0.70
CA LEU A 5 -6.43 -17.63 1.33
C LEU A 5 -5.64 -17.83 2.63
N LEU A 6 -6.08 -18.77 3.48
CA LEU A 6 -5.35 -19.12 4.71
C LEU A 6 -3.99 -19.77 4.42
N LYS A 7 -3.89 -20.62 3.39
CA LYS A 7 -2.61 -21.18 2.94
C LYS A 7 -1.65 -20.09 2.46
N THR A 8 -2.13 -19.20 1.59
CA THR A 8 -1.33 -18.09 1.07
C THR A 8 -0.83 -17.18 2.20
N ILE A 9 -1.64 -16.93 3.22
CA ILE A 9 -1.22 -16.17 4.41
C ILE A 9 -0.18 -16.94 5.24
N SER A 10 -0.30 -18.27 5.38
CA SER A 10 0.69 -19.09 6.10
C SER A 10 2.01 -19.28 5.35
N GLU A 11 1.97 -19.16 4.02
CA GLU A 11 3.13 -19.30 3.12
C GLU A 11 3.82 -17.95 2.85
N LEU A 12 3.19 -16.84 3.24
CA LEU A 12 3.76 -15.50 3.13
C LEU A 12 4.92 -15.36 4.14
N SER A 13 6.07 -14.85 3.67
CA SER A 13 7.14 -14.51 4.61
C SER A 13 6.61 -13.46 5.62
N PRO A 14 7.03 -13.51 6.89
CA PRO A 14 6.62 -12.48 7.86
C PRO A 14 6.90 -11.05 7.37
N ASN A 15 7.94 -10.88 6.56
CA ASN A 15 8.28 -9.61 5.92
C ASN A 15 7.30 -9.25 4.80
N ALA A 16 6.88 -10.20 3.95
CA ALA A 16 5.86 -9.95 2.94
C ALA A 16 4.54 -9.47 3.58
N ALA A 17 4.13 -10.06 4.70
CA ALA A 17 2.90 -9.66 5.38
C ALA A 17 3.01 -8.25 5.96
N TYR A 18 4.17 -7.90 6.51
CA TYR A 18 4.49 -6.56 6.97
C TYR A 18 4.41 -5.53 5.83
N TRP A 19 5.07 -5.77 4.69
CA TRP A 19 5.07 -4.84 3.57
C TRP A 19 3.69 -4.71 2.92
N MET A 20 2.93 -5.81 2.83
CA MET A 20 1.54 -5.79 2.39
C MET A 20 0.69 -4.88 3.28
N GLY A 21 0.81 -5.01 4.61
CA GLY A 21 0.09 -4.15 5.55
C GLY A 21 0.47 -2.66 5.41
N LYS A 22 1.75 -2.35 5.19
CA LYS A 22 2.20 -0.97 4.94
C LYS A 22 1.66 -0.42 3.63
N ARG A 23 1.74 -1.20 2.53
CA ARG A 23 1.20 -0.83 1.22
C ARG A 23 -0.29 -0.52 1.30
N ASP A 24 -1.05 -1.42 1.91
CA ASP A 24 -2.50 -1.26 2.05
C ASP A 24 -2.84 -0.06 2.95
N GLY A 25 -2.02 0.22 3.97
CA GLY A 25 -2.11 1.42 4.81
C GLY A 25 -1.93 2.72 4.02
N TYR A 26 -0.90 2.83 3.20
CA TYR A 26 -0.69 4.02 2.36
C TYR A 26 -1.79 4.20 1.31
N LYS A 27 -2.28 3.10 0.72
CA LYS A 27 -3.44 3.13 -0.18
C LYS A 27 -4.68 3.69 0.52
N ALA A 28 -4.94 3.27 1.76
CA ALA A 28 -6.07 3.78 2.54
C ALA A 28 -5.93 5.26 2.87
N GLN A 29 -4.72 5.73 3.22
CA GLN A 29 -4.45 7.15 3.49
C GLN A 29 -4.68 8.02 2.25
N ILE A 30 -4.19 7.59 1.08
CA ILE A 30 -4.41 8.30 -0.20
C ILE A 30 -5.91 8.40 -0.49
N LEU A 31 -6.65 7.28 -0.36
CA LEU A 31 -8.10 7.28 -0.57
C LEU A 31 -8.83 8.20 0.41
N GLY A 32 -8.44 8.19 1.69
CA GLY A 32 -9.01 9.07 2.71
C GLY A 32 -8.79 10.55 2.40
N LEU A 33 -7.58 10.93 1.97
CA LEU A 33 -7.27 12.29 1.52
C LEU A 33 -8.11 12.68 0.31
N LEU A 34 -8.16 11.84 -0.73
CA LEU A 34 -8.92 12.12 -1.95
C LEU A 34 -10.42 12.27 -1.70
N GLN A 35 -10.97 11.60 -0.69
CA GLN A 35 -12.38 11.72 -0.30
C GLN A 35 -12.69 13.01 0.49
N GLN A 36 -11.67 13.62 1.10
CA GLN A 36 -11.83 14.79 1.98
C GLN A 36 -11.48 16.12 1.28
N ILE A 37 -10.75 16.06 0.16
CA ILE A 37 -10.27 17.25 -0.53
C ILE A 37 -11.16 17.63 -1.71
N THR A 38 -11.28 18.92 -1.97
CA THR A 38 -11.86 19.44 -3.21
C THR A 38 -10.78 19.62 -4.28
N VAL A 39 -11.20 19.94 -5.51
CA VAL A 39 -10.25 20.30 -6.60
C VAL A 39 -9.43 21.53 -6.24
N ALA A 40 -9.98 22.47 -5.47
CA ALA A 40 -9.26 23.67 -5.02
C ALA A 40 -8.14 23.34 -4.02
N ASP A 41 -8.36 22.35 -3.14
CA ASP A 41 -7.40 21.92 -2.13
C ASP A 41 -6.26 21.06 -2.71
N LEU A 42 -6.40 20.59 -3.96
CA LEU A 42 -5.46 19.67 -4.59
C LEU A 42 -4.05 20.24 -4.68
N ALA A 43 -3.92 21.55 -4.92
CA ALA A 43 -2.61 22.20 -5.01
C ALA A 43 -1.86 22.18 -3.67
N GLU A 44 -2.57 22.42 -2.57
CA GLU A 44 -2.00 22.40 -1.21
C GLU A 44 -1.65 20.97 -0.77
N LYS A 45 -2.46 20.00 -1.18
CA LYS A 45 -2.30 18.58 -0.85
C LYS A 45 -1.42 17.79 -1.82
N GLN A 46 -0.94 18.43 -2.88
CA GLN A 46 -0.15 17.76 -3.92
C GLN A 46 1.16 17.16 -3.37
N ALA A 47 1.84 17.89 -2.48
CA ALA A 47 3.09 17.41 -1.89
C ALA A 47 2.87 16.18 -0.98
N GLU A 48 1.79 16.21 -0.19
CA GLU A 48 1.38 15.11 0.68
C GLU A 48 1.01 13.86 -0.15
N LEU A 49 0.19 14.03 -1.20
CA LEU A 49 -0.19 12.95 -2.10
C LEU A 49 1.03 12.33 -2.82
N LYS A 50 1.98 13.15 -3.28
CA LYS A 50 3.22 12.65 -3.89
C LYS A 50 4.06 11.83 -2.91
N SER A 51 4.20 12.30 -1.67
CA SER A 51 4.93 11.57 -0.64
C SER A 51 4.27 10.22 -0.33
N LEU A 52 2.95 10.19 -0.19
CA LEU A 52 2.20 8.96 0.05
C LEU A 52 2.31 7.97 -1.10
N HIS A 53 2.25 8.46 -2.36
CA HIS A 53 2.46 7.62 -3.53
C HIS A 53 3.87 7.03 -3.57
N TRP A 54 4.90 7.82 -3.27
CA TRP A 54 6.28 7.31 -3.22
C TRP A 54 6.44 6.19 -2.18
N TRP A 55 5.82 6.34 -1.01
CA TRP A 55 5.82 5.30 0.02
C TRP A 55 5.00 4.06 -0.39
N LEU A 56 3.88 4.25 -1.09
CA LEU A 56 3.10 3.15 -1.65
C LEU A 56 3.93 2.33 -2.63
N ASP A 57 4.65 2.98 -3.54
CA ASP A 57 5.51 2.32 -4.52
C ASP A 57 6.64 1.56 -3.83
N LEU A 58 7.37 2.21 -2.91
CA LEU A 58 8.45 1.58 -2.15
C LEU A 58 7.99 0.35 -1.35
N THR A 59 6.82 0.43 -0.71
CA THR A 59 6.28 -0.72 0.04
C THR A 59 5.80 -1.83 -0.87
N ASN A 60 5.28 -1.51 -2.05
CA ASN A 60 4.90 -2.48 -3.06
C ASN A 60 6.11 -3.20 -3.68
N ASP A 61 7.21 -2.48 -3.92
CA ASP A 61 8.46 -3.06 -4.41
C ASP A 61 9.06 -4.04 -3.39
N ASN A 62 9.09 -3.64 -2.11
CA ASN A 62 9.56 -4.51 -1.04
C ASN A 62 8.66 -5.73 -0.85
N PHE A 63 7.34 -5.56 -0.95
CA PHE A 63 6.39 -6.68 -0.95
C PHE A 63 6.67 -7.64 -2.11
N SER A 64 6.80 -7.14 -3.33
CA SER A 64 7.05 -7.95 -4.53
C SER A 64 8.36 -8.72 -4.42
N LYS A 65 9.40 -8.09 -3.87
CA LYS A 65 10.69 -8.73 -3.58
C LYS A 65 10.57 -9.87 -2.57
N GLU A 66 9.85 -9.68 -1.47
CA GLU A 66 9.61 -10.73 -0.47
C GLU A 66 8.75 -11.88 -1.00
N MET A 67 7.90 -11.60 -1.99
CA MET A 67 7.12 -12.62 -2.69
C MET A 67 7.91 -13.32 -3.81
N GLY A 68 9.11 -12.84 -4.14
CA GLY A 68 9.92 -13.36 -5.25
C GLY A 68 9.33 -13.09 -6.63
N TRP A 69 8.52 -12.04 -6.77
CA TRP A 69 7.77 -11.71 -8.00
C TRP A 69 8.52 -10.79 -8.97
N ASN A 70 9.87 -10.76 -8.90
CA ASN A 70 10.73 -9.92 -9.73
C ASN A 70 10.40 -10.00 -11.23
#